data_AF-W2JUC5-F1
#
_entry.id   AF-W2JUC5-F1
#
_cell.length_a   1.000
_cell.length_b   1.000
_cell.length_c   1.000
_cell.angle_alpha   90.00
_cell.angle_beta   90.00
_cell.angle_gamma   90.00
#
_symmetry.space_group_name_H-M   'P 1'
#
loop_
_entity.id
_entity.type
_entity.pdbx_description
1 polymer ?
#
loop_
_entity_poly.entity_id
_entity_poly.type
_entity_poly.pdbx_seq_one_letter_code
_entity_poly.pdbx_strand_id
1 'polypeptide(L)'
;YGRNEDPAYRDLNPGFFHIAAANMLGKHKSTFIIDRYASYEVWTQPVDGFKVHDQKVMTPEEAAQTFYGLKAYPWNEAAKSIVHVKSRLSWSNATFAGREAEVDEQTGTGKDYEYLLEMDGVDQIIGGEWLNKSNDDHPDFLWFPEGKPAADTVTDTGLSYANVTMLLEKSVACTNATVLVKSLACSY
;
A
#
# COMPACT_ATOMS: atom_id res chain seq x y z
N TYR A 1 -16.13 -12.14 -17.78
CA TYR A 1 -15.23 -13.19 -17.29
C TYR A 1 -14.29 -12.57 -16.28
N GLY A 2 -14.52 -12.69 -14.97
CA GLY A 2 -13.58 -12.29 -13.91
C GLY A 2 -13.18 -10.81 -13.81
N ARG A 3 -12.65 -10.20 -14.87
CA ARG A 3 -12.23 -8.81 -15.02
C ARG A 3 -13.43 -7.87 -14.92
N ASN A 4 -13.32 -6.85 -14.07
CA ASN A 4 -14.32 -5.79 -13.92
C ASN A 4 -14.37 -4.92 -15.20
N GLU A 5 -15.57 -4.54 -15.65
CA GLU A 5 -15.79 -3.72 -16.86
C GLU A 5 -15.92 -2.23 -16.53
N ASP A 6 -16.19 -1.90 -15.27
CA ASP A 6 -16.27 -0.52 -14.79
C ASP A 6 -14.86 0.07 -14.69
N PRO A 7 -14.58 1.20 -15.37
CA PRO A 7 -13.29 1.85 -15.33
C PRO A 7 -12.77 2.14 -13.92
N ALA A 8 -13.65 2.43 -12.95
CA ALA A 8 -13.26 2.74 -11.57
C ALA A 8 -12.57 1.57 -10.82
N TYR A 9 -12.60 0.35 -11.38
CA TYR A 9 -11.91 -0.82 -10.83
C TYR A 9 -10.74 -1.25 -11.74
N ARG A 10 -10.31 -0.37 -12.65
CA ARG A 10 -9.25 -0.62 -13.63
C ARG A 10 -8.05 0.31 -13.45
N ASP A 11 -8.10 1.17 -12.44
CA ASP A 11 -7.17 2.28 -12.22
C ASP A 11 -5.79 1.80 -11.77
N LEU A 12 -5.77 0.78 -10.89
CA LEU A 12 -4.53 0.17 -10.40
C LEU A 12 -4.36 -1.26 -10.92
N ASN A 13 -3.45 -1.43 -11.88
CA ASN A 13 -3.06 -2.76 -12.35
C ASN A 13 -2.31 -3.54 -11.24
N PRO A 14 -2.65 -4.82 -10.97
CA PRO A 14 -2.00 -5.61 -9.91
C PRO A 14 -0.51 -5.87 -10.17
N GLY A 15 -0.07 -5.90 -11.43
CA GLY A 15 1.34 -5.97 -11.78
C GLY A 15 2.11 -4.75 -11.29
N PHE A 16 1.57 -3.55 -11.52
CA PHE A 16 2.14 -2.32 -10.99
C PHE A 16 2.08 -2.27 -9.45
N PHE A 17 0.93 -2.62 -8.86
CA PHE A 17 0.77 -2.71 -7.40
C PHE A 17 1.85 -3.61 -6.77
N HIS A 18 2.06 -4.80 -7.31
CA HIS A 18 3.04 -5.75 -6.79
C HIS A 18 4.46 -5.20 -6.90
N ILE A 19 4.82 -4.65 -8.07
CA ILE A 19 6.14 -4.04 -8.29
C ILE A 19 6.37 -2.89 -7.32
N ALA A 20 5.41 -1.98 -7.18
CA ALA A 20 5.51 -0.82 -6.31
C ALA A 20 5.63 -1.25 -4.84
N ALA A 21 4.75 -2.12 -4.35
CA ALA A 21 4.76 -2.57 -2.97
C ALA A 21 6.07 -3.32 -2.61
N ALA A 22 6.50 -4.26 -3.46
CA ALA A 22 7.71 -5.03 -3.24
C ALA A 22 8.98 -4.15 -3.28
N ASN A 23 9.08 -3.22 -4.24
CA ASN A 23 10.25 -2.35 -4.35
C ASN A 23 10.28 -1.29 -3.26
N MET A 24 9.19 -0.57 -3.01
CA MET A 24 9.15 0.51 -2.02
C MET A 24 9.46 -0.02 -0.63
N LEU A 25 8.70 -1.02 -0.16
CA LEU A 25 8.84 -1.55 1.20
C LEU A 25 10.04 -2.49 1.34
N GLY A 26 10.25 -3.36 0.34
CA GLY A 26 11.28 -4.39 0.40
C GLY A 26 12.68 -3.87 0.09
N LYS A 27 12.84 -3.19 -1.06
CA LYS A 27 14.15 -2.81 -1.61
C LYS A 27 14.59 -1.42 -1.19
N HIS A 28 13.70 -0.44 -1.26
CA HIS A 28 14.00 0.95 -0.95
C HIS A 28 13.82 1.29 0.53
N LYS A 29 13.22 0.38 1.32
CA LYS A 29 12.94 0.59 2.75
C LYS A 29 12.17 1.89 3.00
N SER A 30 11.25 2.20 2.08
CA SER A 30 10.37 3.36 2.09
C SER A 30 8.91 2.91 2.13
N THR A 31 7.99 3.86 2.28
CA THR A 31 6.55 3.64 2.33
C THR A 31 5.83 4.46 1.25
N PHE A 32 4.54 4.18 1.07
CA PHE A 32 3.60 4.92 0.26
C PHE A 32 2.24 4.95 0.96
N ILE A 33 1.37 5.82 0.48
CA ILE A 33 0.00 5.97 0.94
C ILE A 33 -0.92 5.38 -0.12
N ILE A 34 -1.94 4.65 0.31
CA ILE A 34 -2.98 4.12 -0.57
C ILE A 34 -4.32 4.75 -0.27
N ASP A 35 -5.19 4.80 -1.27
CA ASP A 35 -6.62 4.75 -1.01
C ASP A 35 -7.06 3.29 -0.89
N ARG A 36 -7.66 2.93 0.24
CA ARG A 36 -7.97 1.53 0.57
C ARG A 36 -9.19 0.96 -0.16
N TYR A 37 -9.99 1.79 -0.82
CA TYR A 37 -11.20 1.38 -1.51
C TYR A 37 -11.17 1.84 -2.97
N ALA A 38 -11.59 0.97 -3.88
CA ALA A 38 -11.81 1.27 -5.30
C ALA A 38 -13.15 2.00 -5.56
N SER A 39 -13.72 2.68 -4.56
CA SER A 39 -15.10 3.22 -4.64
C SER A 39 -15.18 4.68 -4.19
N TYR A 40 -16.37 5.25 -4.12
CA TYR A 40 -16.63 6.70 -4.00
C TYR A 40 -15.95 7.45 -2.84
N GLU A 41 -15.58 6.79 -1.75
CA GLU A 41 -14.96 7.45 -0.60
C GLU A 41 -13.45 7.30 -0.58
N VAL A 42 -12.74 8.43 -0.58
CA VAL A 42 -11.27 8.45 -0.48
C VAL A 42 -10.84 8.24 0.97
N TRP A 43 -10.21 7.10 1.25
CA TRP A 43 -9.69 6.75 2.57
C TRP A 43 -8.19 6.46 2.52
N THR A 44 -7.40 7.51 2.69
CA THR A 44 -5.94 7.42 2.64
C THR A 44 -5.34 6.77 3.88
N GLN A 45 -4.52 5.73 3.69
CA GLN A 45 -3.81 5.06 4.78
C GLN A 45 -2.31 4.93 4.46
N PRO A 46 -1.41 5.23 5.41
CA PRO A 46 0.01 4.93 5.25
C PRO A 46 0.25 3.42 5.35
N VAL A 47 0.91 2.86 4.33
CA VAL A 47 1.24 1.43 4.27
C VAL A 47 2.46 1.13 5.13
N ASP A 48 2.40 0.11 5.97
CA ASP A 48 3.52 -0.30 6.83
C ASP A 48 4.07 -1.69 6.49
N GLY A 49 3.36 -2.48 5.68
CA GLY A 49 3.81 -3.82 5.33
C GLY A 49 3.24 -4.37 4.03
N PHE A 50 4.04 -5.22 3.38
CA PHE A 50 3.62 -6.04 2.25
C PHE A 50 4.25 -7.42 2.37
N LYS A 51 3.43 -8.46 2.31
CA LYS A 51 3.89 -9.84 2.44
C LYS A 51 3.23 -10.71 1.38
N VAL A 52 4.04 -11.45 0.62
CA VAL A 52 3.52 -12.48 -0.27
C VAL A 52 3.49 -13.81 0.50
N HIS A 53 2.32 -14.44 0.54
CA HIS A 53 2.08 -15.68 1.26
C HIS A 53 2.14 -16.91 0.35
N ASP A 54 1.71 -16.77 -0.90
CA ASP A 54 1.68 -17.85 -1.88
C ASP A 54 2.05 -17.29 -3.26
N GLN A 55 2.85 -18.05 -4.00
CA GLN A 55 3.15 -17.81 -5.41
C GLN A 55 3.16 -19.14 -6.15
N LYS A 56 2.37 -19.23 -7.22
CA LYS A 56 2.31 -20.42 -8.07
C LYS A 56 2.47 -20.03 -9.53
N VAL A 57 3.52 -20.54 -10.17
CA VAL A 57 3.73 -20.40 -11.61
C VAL A 57 2.77 -21.32 -12.36
N MET A 58 2.18 -20.80 -13.43
CA MET A 58 1.19 -21.46 -14.28
C MET A 58 1.46 -21.09 -15.75
N THR A 59 1.06 -21.96 -16.67
CA THR A 59 0.93 -21.59 -18.08
C THR A 59 -0.29 -20.68 -18.29
N PRO A 60 -0.31 -19.87 -19.37
CA PRO A 60 -1.50 -19.09 -19.73
C PRO A 60 -2.76 -19.94 -19.86
N GLU A 61 -2.67 -21.14 -20.46
CA GLU A 61 -3.79 -22.07 -20.63
C GLU A 61 -4.31 -22.60 -19.29
N GLU A 62 -3.42 -22.97 -18.37
CA GLU A 62 -3.81 -23.42 -17.02
C GLU A 62 -4.50 -22.30 -16.25
N ALA A 63 -3.98 -21.07 -16.32
CA ALA A 63 -4.58 -19.91 -15.66
C ALA A 63 -5.96 -19.59 -16.26
N ALA A 64 -6.07 -19.59 -17.60
CA ALA A 64 -7.31 -19.37 -18.33
C ALA A 64 -8.41 -20.35 -17.89
N GLN A 65 -8.06 -21.63 -17.83
CA GLN A 65 -8.99 -22.68 -17.47
C GLN A 65 -9.37 -22.62 -15.99
N THR A 66 -8.40 -22.35 -15.11
CA THR A 66 -8.59 -22.36 -13.65
C THR A 66 -9.45 -21.19 -13.18
N PHE A 67 -9.17 -19.98 -13.65
CA PHE A 67 -9.78 -18.76 -13.11
C PHE A 67 -10.95 -18.23 -13.94
N TYR A 68 -11.00 -18.59 -15.23
CA TYR A 68 -12.02 -18.03 -16.14
C TYR A 68 -12.82 -19.11 -16.88
N GLY A 69 -12.47 -20.40 -16.76
CA GLY A 69 -13.11 -21.49 -17.49
C GLY A 69 -12.89 -21.41 -19.01
N LEU A 70 -11.78 -20.78 -19.43
CA LEU A 70 -11.45 -20.51 -20.82
C LEU A 70 -10.32 -21.42 -21.31
N LYS A 71 -10.32 -21.72 -22.62
CA LYS A 71 -9.26 -22.49 -23.26
C LYS A 71 -7.96 -21.71 -23.48
N ALA A 72 -8.06 -20.39 -23.58
CA ALA A 72 -6.95 -19.50 -23.87
C ALA A 72 -7.04 -18.26 -22.97
N TYR A 73 -5.89 -17.75 -22.55
CA TYR A 73 -5.80 -16.57 -21.70
C TYR A 73 -6.11 -15.30 -22.51
N PRO A 74 -7.20 -14.57 -22.20
CA PRO A 74 -7.68 -13.53 -23.11
C PRO A 74 -7.11 -12.13 -22.81
N TRP A 75 -6.37 -11.97 -21.70
CA TRP A 75 -6.09 -10.63 -21.15
C TRP A 75 -4.82 -9.98 -21.69
N ASN A 76 -3.82 -10.80 -22.02
CA ASN A 76 -2.56 -10.33 -22.54
C ASN A 76 -1.87 -11.42 -23.39
N GLU A 77 -1.89 -11.26 -24.71
CA GLU A 77 -1.26 -12.21 -25.65
C GLU A 77 0.28 -12.24 -25.55
N ALA A 78 0.89 -11.20 -24.96
CA ALA A 78 2.33 -11.14 -24.75
C ALA A 78 2.79 -12.01 -23.57
N ALA A 79 1.89 -12.37 -22.65
CA ALA A 79 2.20 -13.19 -21.48
C ALA A 79 2.72 -14.58 -21.89
N LYS A 80 3.90 -14.95 -21.39
CA LYS A 80 4.56 -16.24 -21.61
C LYS A 80 4.40 -17.19 -20.43
N SER A 81 4.28 -16.65 -19.23
CA SER A 81 3.87 -17.38 -18.03
C SER A 81 2.99 -16.49 -17.16
N ILE A 82 2.24 -17.14 -16.26
CA ILE A 82 1.37 -16.48 -15.30
C ILE A 82 1.83 -16.88 -13.89
N VAL A 83 1.87 -15.93 -12.96
CA VAL A 83 2.11 -16.23 -11.54
C VAL A 83 0.86 -15.88 -10.76
N HIS A 84 0.21 -16.88 -10.17
CA HIS A 84 -0.87 -16.67 -9.21
C HIS A 84 -0.28 -16.28 -7.86
N VAL A 85 -0.72 -15.15 -7.31
CA VAL A 85 -0.18 -14.57 -6.10
C VAL A 85 -1.28 -14.34 -5.07
N LYS A 86 -0.98 -14.71 -3.82
CA LYS A 86 -1.73 -14.27 -2.63
C LYS A 86 -0.82 -13.46 -1.75
N SER A 87 -1.22 -12.24 -1.44
CA SER A 87 -0.42 -11.29 -0.65
C SER A 87 -1.28 -10.55 0.36
N ARG A 88 -0.64 -10.01 1.39
CA ARG A 88 -1.26 -9.10 2.36
C ARG A 88 -0.58 -7.74 2.29
N LEU A 89 -1.40 -6.69 2.23
CA LEU A 89 -0.97 -5.33 2.48
C LEU A 89 -1.43 -4.92 3.87
N SER A 90 -0.53 -4.32 4.64
CA SER A 90 -0.80 -3.81 6.00
C SER A 90 -0.65 -2.29 6.02
N TRP A 91 -1.50 -1.63 6.79
CA TRP A 91 -1.48 -0.18 6.95
C TRP A 91 -1.90 0.20 8.36
N SER A 92 -1.51 1.39 8.80
CA SER A 92 -1.89 1.94 10.09
C SER A 92 -3.15 2.80 9.97
N ASN A 93 -4.18 2.51 10.77
CA ASN A 93 -5.36 3.37 10.85
C ASN A 93 -5.08 4.63 11.66
N ALA A 94 -5.75 5.74 11.32
CA ALA A 94 -5.73 6.95 12.15
C ALA A 94 -6.25 6.64 13.57
N THR A 95 -5.41 6.89 14.58
CA THR A 95 -5.80 6.85 15.99
C THR A 95 -6.25 8.23 16.45
N PHE A 96 -7.22 8.28 17.38
CA PHE A 96 -7.71 9.54 17.94
C PHE A 96 -6.63 10.29 18.73
N ALA A 97 -6.67 11.62 18.67
CA ALA A 97 -5.71 12.51 19.33
C ALA A 97 -5.57 12.23 20.83
N GLY A 98 -4.31 12.19 21.32
CA GLY A 98 -3.97 12.03 22.74
C GLY A 98 -3.23 10.74 23.10
N ARG A 99 -2.95 9.85 22.14
CA ARG A 99 -2.00 8.75 22.29
C ARG A 99 -0.90 8.90 21.25
N GLU A 100 0.33 8.55 21.61
CA GLU A 100 1.35 8.26 20.61
C GLU A 100 0.79 7.17 19.69
N ALA A 101 0.92 7.37 18.38
CA ALA A 101 0.66 6.29 17.44
C ALA A 101 1.78 5.26 17.65
N GLU A 102 1.59 4.36 18.62
CA GLU A 102 2.31 3.11 18.60
C GLU A 102 1.95 2.43 17.29
N VAL A 103 2.96 2.14 16.48
CA VAL A 103 2.86 1.16 15.39
C VAL A 103 2.64 -0.17 16.10
N ASP A 104 1.39 -0.40 16.47
CA ASP A 104 0.99 -1.61 17.12
C ASP A 104 0.99 -2.73 16.08
N GLU A 105 2.10 -3.48 16.04
CA GLU A 105 2.25 -4.69 15.24
C GLU A 105 1.12 -5.71 15.48
N GLN A 106 0.32 -5.57 16.55
CA GLN A 106 -0.73 -6.51 16.95
C GLN A 106 -2.17 -6.10 16.60
N THR A 107 -2.49 -4.83 16.28
CA THR A 107 -3.86 -4.44 15.84
C THR A 107 -4.13 -4.69 14.36
N GLY A 108 -3.11 -5.03 13.57
CA GLY A 108 -3.22 -5.84 12.35
C GLY A 108 -4.22 -5.34 11.29
N THR A 109 -4.33 -4.03 11.07
CA THR A 109 -5.13 -3.50 9.96
C THR A 109 -4.46 -3.79 8.63
N GLY A 110 -5.17 -4.45 7.73
CA GLY A 110 -4.63 -4.91 6.46
C GLY A 110 -5.63 -5.76 5.70
N LYS A 111 -5.33 -6.02 4.43
CA LYS A 111 -6.20 -6.81 3.54
C LYS A 111 -5.37 -7.75 2.70
N ASP A 112 -5.96 -8.91 2.45
CA ASP A 112 -5.38 -9.92 1.57
C ASP A 112 -5.88 -9.69 0.15
N TYR A 113 -4.97 -9.76 -0.80
CA TYR A 113 -5.21 -9.59 -2.22
C TYR A 113 -4.78 -10.82 -2.99
N GLU A 114 -5.57 -11.17 -3.99
CA GLU A 114 -5.34 -12.28 -4.90
C GLU A 114 -5.36 -11.80 -6.35
N TYR A 115 -4.32 -12.15 -7.10
CA TYR A 115 -4.14 -11.69 -8.48
C TYR A 115 -3.23 -12.62 -9.27
N LEU A 116 -3.26 -12.45 -10.59
CA LEU A 116 -2.33 -13.01 -11.54
C LEU A 116 -1.32 -11.95 -11.93
N LEU A 117 -0.04 -12.31 -11.97
CA LEU A 117 1.00 -11.55 -12.65
C LEU A 117 1.22 -12.13 -14.04
N GLU A 118 1.27 -11.27 -15.03
CA GLU A 118 1.59 -11.63 -16.41
C GLU A 118 3.08 -11.41 -16.63
N MET A 119 3.79 -12.46 -17.05
CA MET A 119 5.24 -12.43 -17.21
C MET A 119 5.62 -12.55 -18.69
N ASP A 120 6.68 -11.86 -19.10
CA ASP A 120 7.27 -12.05 -20.43
C ASP A 120 8.21 -13.27 -20.50
N GLY A 121 8.90 -13.43 -21.64
CA GLY A 121 9.82 -14.55 -21.87
C GLY A 121 11.14 -14.48 -21.09
N VAL A 122 11.37 -13.42 -20.31
CA VAL A 122 12.57 -13.22 -19.47
C VAL A 122 12.20 -12.92 -18.02
N ASP A 123 11.02 -13.39 -17.59
CA ASP A 123 10.49 -13.28 -16.23
C ASP A 123 10.31 -11.82 -15.72
N GLN A 124 10.02 -10.88 -16.62
CA GLN A 124 9.59 -9.53 -16.23
C GLN A 124 8.07 -9.45 -16.13
N ILE A 125 7.58 -8.77 -15.08
CA ILE A 125 6.16 -8.47 -14.92
C ILE A 125 5.76 -7.44 -15.98
N ILE A 126 4.85 -7.82 -16.87
CA ILE A 126 4.32 -6.97 -17.96
C ILE A 126 2.84 -6.64 -17.79
N GLY A 127 2.21 -7.12 -16.71
CA GLY A 127 0.83 -6.84 -16.40
C GLY A 127 0.31 -7.75 -15.29
N GLY A 128 -1.00 -7.87 -15.23
CA GLY A 128 -1.66 -8.70 -14.23
C GLY A 128 -3.16 -8.45 -14.17
N GLU A 129 -3.85 -9.39 -13.52
CA GLU A 129 -5.30 -9.40 -13.36
C GLU A 129 -5.71 -9.67 -11.93
N TRP A 130 -6.61 -8.85 -11.39
CA TRP A 130 -7.20 -9.09 -10.09
C TRP A 130 -8.08 -10.35 -10.14
N LEU A 131 -8.26 -10.99 -8.98
CA LEU A 131 -9.08 -12.20 -8.86
C LEU A 131 -10.06 -12.09 -7.69
N ASN A 132 -11.14 -12.86 -7.80
CA ASN A 132 -12.11 -13.05 -6.72
C ASN A 132 -12.60 -11.70 -6.15
N LYS A 133 -12.54 -11.52 -4.83
CA LYS A 133 -12.95 -10.28 -4.16
C LYS A 133 -12.06 -9.10 -4.53
N SER A 134 -10.80 -9.35 -4.89
CA SER A 134 -9.87 -8.29 -5.28
C SER A 134 -10.20 -7.67 -6.62
N ASN A 135 -11.20 -8.15 -7.37
CA ASN A 135 -11.72 -7.46 -8.56
C ASN A 135 -12.49 -6.18 -8.22
N ASP A 136 -13.12 -6.14 -7.05
CA ASP A 136 -13.97 -5.02 -6.62
C ASP A 136 -13.43 -4.38 -5.33
N ASP A 137 -12.46 -5.03 -4.69
CA ASP A 137 -11.92 -4.63 -3.40
C ASP A 137 -10.39 -4.67 -3.43
N HIS A 138 -9.82 -3.69 -4.13
CA HIS A 138 -8.39 -3.42 -4.25
C HIS A 138 -8.12 -1.92 -4.00
N PRO A 139 -6.86 -1.50 -3.78
CA PRO A 139 -6.54 -0.09 -3.69
C PRO A 139 -6.82 0.62 -5.01
N ASP A 140 -7.33 1.86 -4.95
CA ASP A 140 -7.62 2.68 -6.14
C ASP A 140 -6.33 3.30 -6.70
N PHE A 141 -5.58 3.99 -5.84
CA PHE A 141 -4.31 4.58 -6.20
C PHE A 141 -3.29 4.49 -5.07
N LEU A 142 -2.03 4.67 -5.45
CA LEU A 142 -0.90 4.79 -4.54
C LEU A 142 -0.11 6.05 -4.83
N TRP A 143 0.35 6.73 -3.79
CA TRP A 143 1.13 7.96 -3.89
C TRP A 143 2.11 8.07 -2.73
N PHE A 144 3.14 8.89 -2.87
CA PHE A 144 4.10 9.14 -1.81
C PHE A 144 4.55 10.60 -1.86
N PRO A 145 4.76 11.25 -0.70
CA PRO A 145 5.28 12.61 -0.67
C PRO A 145 6.74 12.63 -1.12
N GLU A 146 7.11 13.59 -1.97
CA GLU A 146 8.50 13.76 -2.42
C GLU A 146 9.40 14.35 -1.33
N GLY A 147 8.80 15.04 -0.36
CA GLY A 147 9.53 15.66 0.73
C GLY A 147 8.62 16.37 1.73
N LYS A 148 9.24 16.91 2.77
CA LYS A 148 8.58 17.79 3.74
C LYS A 148 8.29 19.16 3.10
N PRO A 149 7.30 19.92 3.61
CA PRO A 149 7.13 21.32 3.23
C PRO A 149 8.41 22.15 3.47
N ALA A 150 8.54 23.28 2.78
CA ALA A 150 9.65 24.21 3.00
C ALA A 150 9.64 24.72 4.45
N ALA A 151 10.82 24.89 5.06
CA ALA A 151 10.94 25.21 6.49
C ALA A 151 10.24 26.52 6.90
N ASP A 152 10.14 27.47 5.99
CA ASP A 152 9.50 28.79 6.14
C ASP A 152 8.02 28.80 5.73
N THR A 153 7.43 27.63 5.43
CA THR A 153 6.01 27.53 5.06
C THR A 153 5.12 28.04 6.19
N VAL A 154 4.21 28.96 5.85
CA VAL A 154 3.11 29.41 6.71
C VAL A 154 1.82 29.16 5.94
N THR A 155 0.88 28.42 6.53
CA THR A 155 -0.43 28.18 5.91
C THR A 155 -1.25 29.47 5.84
N ASP A 156 -2.28 29.51 5.01
CA ASP A 156 -3.19 30.67 4.91
C ASP A 156 -3.93 30.97 6.22
N THR A 157 -3.99 30.00 7.14
CA THR A 157 -4.54 30.13 8.49
C THR A 157 -3.52 30.63 9.53
N GLY A 158 -2.26 30.88 9.11
CA GLY A 158 -1.19 31.37 9.97
C GLY A 158 -0.40 30.29 10.72
N LEU A 159 -0.56 29.01 10.36
CA LEU A 159 0.19 27.92 11.00
C LEU A 159 1.62 27.86 10.43
N SER A 160 2.61 28.17 11.25
CA SER A 160 4.03 28.13 10.87
C SER A 160 4.60 26.72 10.98
N TYR A 161 5.11 26.18 9.86
CA TYR A 161 5.75 24.87 9.83
C TYR A 161 7.01 24.81 10.70
N ALA A 162 7.77 25.91 10.77
CA ALA A 162 8.92 26.03 11.67
C ALA A 162 8.52 25.87 13.15
N ASN A 163 7.41 26.50 13.57
CA ASN A 163 6.92 26.39 14.94
C ASN A 163 6.42 24.97 15.25
N VAL A 164 5.67 24.36 14.33
CA VAL A 164 5.19 22.98 14.48
C VAL A 164 6.37 22.00 14.57
N THR A 165 7.37 22.15 13.70
CA THR A 165 8.57 21.29 13.69
C THR A 165 9.35 21.41 15.00
N MET A 166 9.54 22.63 15.50
CA MET A 166 10.20 22.86 16.80
C MET A 166 9.49 22.15 17.96
N LEU A 167 8.15 22.20 17.99
CA LEU A 167 7.37 21.51 19.02
C LEU A 167 7.42 19.99 18.86
N LEU A 168 7.34 19.49 17.63
CA LEU A 168 7.44 18.05 17.33
C LEU A 168 8.80 17.48 17.76
N GLU A 169 9.90 18.17 17.46
CA GLU A 169 11.25 17.77 17.86
C GLU A 169 11.39 17.69 19.38
N LYS A 170 10.86 18.67 20.10
CA LYS A 170 10.85 18.65 21.58
C LYS A 170 10.01 17.49 22.13
N SER A 171 8.89 17.18 21.50
CA SER A 171 8.03 16.07 21.91
C SER A 171 8.74 14.72 21.77
N VAL A 172 9.35 14.47 20.60
CA VAL A 172 10.05 13.20 20.32
C VAL A 172 11.33 13.04 21.16
N ALA A 173 11.99 14.14 21.53
CA ALA A 173 13.17 14.08 22.38
C ALA A 173 12.87 13.54 23.80
N CYS A 174 11.64 13.68 24.29
CA CYS A 174 11.25 13.24 25.63
C CYS A 174 11.06 11.71 25.76
N THR A 175 10.94 10.96 24.67
CA THR A 175 10.68 9.50 24.68
C THR A 175 11.88 8.64 25.11
N ASN A 176 13.10 9.20 25.19
CA ASN A 176 14.30 8.51 25.67
C ASN A 176 14.62 8.73 27.16
N ALA A 177 13.78 9.46 27.89
CA ALA A 177 13.96 9.61 29.34
C ALA A 177 13.41 8.38 30.06
N THR A 178 14.31 7.47 30.43
CA THR A 178 14.02 6.31 31.29
C THR A 178 13.14 6.74 32.46
N VAL A 179 12.11 5.93 32.74
CA VAL A 179 11.16 6.09 33.85
C VAL A 179 11.92 6.29 35.16
N LEU A 180 12.17 7.55 35.52
CA LEU A 180 12.39 8.07 36.87
C LEU A 180 12.68 9.57 36.71
N VAL A 181 11.79 10.37 37.26
CA VAL A 181 11.78 11.84 37.25
C VAL A 181 11.15 12.46 35.99
N LYS A 182 9.82 12.38 35.90
CA LYS A 182 9.03 13.47 35.29
C LYS A 182 9.29 14.74 36.10
N SER A 183 10.22 15.59 35.68
CA SER A 183 10.31 16.96 36.20
C SER A 183 10.40 17.99 35.07
N LEU A 184 9.37 18.83 35.05
CA LEU A 184 9.30 20.23 34.61
C LEU A 184 9.69 20.65 33.18
N ALA A 185 10.11 19.76 32.27
CA ALA A 185 10.26 20.14 30.85
C ALA A 185 8.97 19.98 30.02
N CYS A 186 7.98 19.24 30.50
CA CYS A 186 6.67 19.01 29.86
C CYS A 186 5.62 20.06 30.22
N SER A 187 6.02 21.32 30.44
CA SER A 187 5.11 22.37 30.92
C SER A 187 5.36 23.68 30.16
N TYR A 188 5.11 23.65 28.85
CA TYR A 188 4.78 24.83 28.05
C TYR A 188 3.65 24.46 27.10
#